data_AF-R5LXA5-F1
#
_entry.id   AF-R5LXA5-F1
#
_cell.length_a   1.000
_cell.length_b   1.000
_cell.length_c   1.000
_cell.angle_alpha   90.00
_cell.angle_beta   90.00
_cell.angle_gamma   90.00
#
_symmetry.space_group_name_H-M   'P 1'
#
loop_
_entity.id
_entity.type
_entity.pdbx_description
1 polymer ?
#
loop_
_entity_poly.entity_id
_entity_poly.type
_entity_poly.pdbx_seq_one_letter_code
_entity_poly.pdbx_strand_id
1 'polypeptide(L)'
;MRNQKLYESVRKYIDKYYIDKHEEDADIEIDESAVESFDVESMQKTKATDSMSSTLATNRNIESLMGQMDETFSQRLLRLIDERGMTDSEAYNKAYVDRRHFSKIRKDVNYTPNKKTVLAFAIALELSIDEAKDLLNSAGFALSRSSKTDIIVAYFLQNKIYDMFEINEILDAYGQPIFE
;
A
#
# COMPACT_ATOMS: atom_id res chain seq x y z
N MET A 1 -12.64 -18.17 -19.43
CA MET A 1 -13.80 -17.47 -18.83
C MET A 1 -13.48 -16.76 -17.50
N ARG A 2 -12.74 -17.36 -16.55
CA ARG A 2 -12.39 -16.68 -15.28
C ARG A 2 -11.40 -15.52 -15.47
N ASN A 3 -10.35 -15.72 -16.26
CA ASN A 3 -9.32 -14.69 -16.51
C ASN A 3 -9.85 -13.46 -17.28
N GLN A 4 -10.84 -13.64 -18.18
CA GLN A 4 -11.43 -12.53 -18.95
C GLN A 4 -12.26 -11.57 -18.09
N LYS A 5 -13.03 -12.08 -17.12
CA LYS A 5 -13.78 -11.25 -16.17
C LYS A 5 -12.85 -10.47 -15.23
N LEU A 6 -11.76 -11.12 -14.79
CA LEU A 6 -10.73 -10.47 -13.98
C LEU A 6 -10.09 -9.32 -14.76
N TYR A 7 -9.67 -9.59 -16.00
CA TYR A 7 -9.08 -8.59 -16.88
C TYR A 7 -9.99 -7.37 -17.11
N GLU A 8 -11.28 -7.59 -17.40
CA GLU A 8 -12.26 -6.50 -17.56
C GLU A 8 -12.45 -5.69 -16.27
N SER A 9 -12.40 -6.34 -15.11
CA SER A 9 -12.56 -5.67 -13.81
C SER A 9 -11.34 -4.83 -13.46
N VAL A 10 -10.13 -5.36 -13.70
CA VAL A 10 -8.88 -4.61 -13.58
C VAL A 10 -8.87 -3.42 -14.54
N ARG A 11 -9.30 -3.62 -15.80
CA ARG A 11 -9.37 -2.55 -16.80
C ARG A 11 -10.22 -1.38 -16.32
N LYS A 12 -11.45 -1.66 -15.87
CA LYS A 12 -12.35 -0.64 -15.31
C LYS A 12 -11.77 0.07 -14.10
N TYR A 13 -10.99 -0.64 -13.30
CA TYR A 13 -10.31 -0.04 -12.15
C TYR A 13 -9.17 0.89 -12.58
N ILE A 14 -8.36 0.49 -13.56
CA ILE A 14 -7.33 1.34 -14.15
C ILE A 14 -7.95 2.60 -14.75
N ASP A 15 -8.97 2.45 -15.60
CA ASP A 15 -9.66 3.58 -16.25
C ASP A 15 -10.25 4.58 -15.23
N LYS A 16 -10.62 4.11 -14.03
CA LYS A 16 -11.18 4.94 -12.96
C LYS A 16 -10.13 5.70 -12.15
N TYR A 17 -8.96 5.11 -11.92
CA TYR A 17 -7.99 5.61 -10.92
C TYR A 17 -6.63 6.01 -11.49
N TYR A 18 -6.32 5.65 -12.75
CA TYR A 18 -5.08 6.04 -13.40
C TYR A 18 -5.13 7.50 -13.82
N ILE A 19 -4.11 8.26 -13.43
CA ILE A 19 -3.92 9.65 -13.81
C ILE A 19 -2.74 9.66 -14.78
N ASP A 20 -3.02 10.01 -16.05
CA ASP A 20 -1.96 10.22 -17.03
C ASP A 20 -1.25 11.53 -16.70
N LYS A 21 0.08 11.50 -16.61
CA LYS A 21 0.90 12.68 -16.29
C LYS A 21 0.93 13.72 -17.42
N HIS A 22 0.29 13.42 -18.55
CA HIS A 22 0.29 14.24 -19.76
C HIS A 22 -0.98 15.11 -19.95
N GLU A 23 -1.92 15.11 -19.00
CA GLU A 23 -3.14 15.95 -19.12
C GLU A 23 -3.07 17.29 -18.35
N GLU A 24 -1.95 17.63 -17.70
CA GLU A 24 -1.76 18.89 -16.97
C GLU A 24 -1.19 20.05 -17.81
N ASP A 25 -1.32 20.00 -19.15
CA ASP A 25 -1.19 21.18 -20.02
C ASP A 25 -2.58 21.72 -20.47
N ALA A 26 -3.65 21.36 -19.76
CA ALA A 26 -4.90 22.08 -19.86
C ALA A 26 -4.77 23.36 -19.01
N ASP A 27 -4.58 24.49 -19.69
CA ASP A 27 -4.56 25.85 -19.13
C ASP A 27 -5.61 26.00 -18.01
N ILE A 28 -5.16 25.98 -16.75
CA ILE A 28 -5.97 26.46 -15.63
C ILE A 28 -5.94 27.99 -15.76
N GLU A 29 -6.97 28.57 -16.38
CA GLU A 29 -7.27 30.00 -16.19
C GLU A 29 -7.57 30.20 -14.69
N ILE A 30 -6.57 30.67 -13.95
CA ILE A 30 -6.75 31.12 -12.58
C ILE A 30 -7.56 32.42 -12.67
N ASP A 31 -8.85 32.34 -12.34
CA ASP A 31 -9.66 33.52 -12.08
C ASP A 31 -9.18 34.17 -10.78
N GLU A 32 -8.33 35.20 -10.92
CA GLU A 32 -7.78 36.02 -9.84
C GLU A 32 -8.85 36.76 -9.01
N SER A 33 -10.14 36.67 -9.35
CA SER A 33 -11.21 37.33 -8.59
C SER A 33 -11.69 36.55 -7.34
N ALA A 34 -11.30 35.29 -7.17
CA ALA A 34 -11.78 34.45 -6.08
C ALA A 34 -11.03 34.61 -4.73
N VAL A 35 -10.10 35.57 -4.62
CA VAL A 35 -9.26 35.75 -3.40
C VAL A 35 -9.94 36.59 -2.30
N GLU A 36 -11.15 37.10 -2.52
CA GLU A 36 -11.85 37.94 -1.54
C GLU A 36 -13.10 37.26 -0.94
N SER A 37 -12.90 36.26 -0.08
CA SER A 37 -13.73 36.04 1.13
C SER A 37 -13.24 34.84 1.95
N PHE A 38 -12.09 34.99 2.63
CA PHE A 38 -11.68 34.07 3.70
C PHE A 38 -12.21 34.61 5.04
N ASP A 39 -13.45 34.25 5.37
CA ASP A 39 -14.08 34.64 6.64
C ASP A 39 -13.72 33.63 7.74
N VAL A 40 -12.83 34.05 8.64
CA VAL A 40 -12.16 33.20 9.63
C VAL A 40 -12.94 33.20 10.96
N GLU A 41 -14.24 32.86 10.98
CA GLU A 41 -15.01 33.04 12.23
C GLU A 41 -16.12 32.03 12.59
N SER A 42 -16.15 30.80 12.07
CA SER A 42 -17.15 29.79 12.51
C SER A 42 -16.60 28.47 13.06
N MET A 43 -15.60 28.51 13.95
CA MET A 43 -15.31 27.39 14.84
C MET A 43 -16.34 27.31 15.99
N GLN A 44 -17.49 26.68 15.73
CA GLN A 44 -18.45 26.33 16.79
C GLN A 44 -18.29 24.88 17.24
N LYS A 45 -17.45 24.75 18.27
CA LYS A 45 -17.60 23.91 19.48
C LYS A 45 -18.89 23.06 19.53
N THR A 46 -18.75 21.76 19.29
CA THR A 46 -19.76 20.76 19.70
C THR A 46 -19.12 19.74 20.64
N LYS A 47 -19.56 19.80 21.91
CA LYS A 47 -19.38 18.73 22.88
C LYS A 47 -20.44 17.65 22.58
N ALA A 48 -20.02 16.40 22.44
CA ALA A 48 -20.91 15.25 22.55
C ALA A 48 -20.34 14.32 23.62
N THR A 49 -21.12 14.18 24.68
CA THR A 49 -20.97 13.20 25.75
C THR A 49 -21.51 11.84 25.30
N ASP A 50 -21.00 10.84 25.99
CA ASP A 50 -21.54 9.51 26.22
C ASP A 50 -21.01 8.31 25.44
N SER A 51 -20.77 7.32 26.30
CA SER A 51 -20.12 6.04 26.13
C SER A 51 -20.83 5.11 25.16
N MET A 52 -20.04 4.35 24.40
CA MET A 52 -20.38 2.96 24.11
C MET A 52 -19.14 2.07 24.24
N SER A 53 -19.26 1.12 25.14
CA SER A 53 -18.40 -0.05 25.31
C SER A 53 -18.44 -0.91 24.04
N SER A 54 -17.27 -1.22 23.47
CA SER A 54 -17.12 -2.41 22.63
C SER A 54 -15.90 -3.19 23.09
N THR A 55 -16.18 -4.31 23.73
CA THR A 55 -15.25 -5.33 24.18
C THR A 55 -14.63 -6.03 22.97
N LEU A 56 -13.39 -5.66 22.63
CA LEU A 56 -12.38 -6.60 22.17
C LEU A 56 -11.04 -6.17 22.76
N ALA A 57 -10.69 -6.78 23.89
CA ALA A 57 -9.37 -6.66 24.48
C ALA A 57 -8.32 -7.16 23.47
N THR A 58 -7.66 -6.25 22.78
CA THR A 58 -6.28 -6.45 22.36
C THR A 58 -5.46 -5.45 23.13
N ASN A 59 -4.61 -5.95 24.03
CA ASN A 59 -3.63 -5.18 24.78
C ASN A 59 -2.59 -4.59 23.81
N ARG A 60 -2.99 -3.64 22.96
CA ARG A 60 -2.07 -2.77 22.23
C ARG A 60 -1.72 -1.66 23.20
N ASN A 61 -0.63 -1.85 23.95
CA ASN A 61 -0.07 -0.80 24.77
C ASN A 61 0.26 0.39 23.84
N ILE A 62 -0.24 1.58 24.17
CA ILE A 62 -0.02 2.81 23.39
C ILE A 62 1.47 3.05 23.14
N GLU A 63 2.33 2.66 24.08
CA GLU A 63 3.79 2.73 23.96
C GLU A 63 4.35 1.81 22.86
N SER A 64 3.74 0.63 22.66
CA SER A 64 4.06 -0.27 21.54
C SER A 64 3.62 0.32 20.20
N LEU A 65 2.45 0.96 20.15
CA LEU A 65 1.97 1.68 18.96
C LEU A 65 2.87 2.87 18.61
N MET A 66 3.38 3.60 19.61
CA MET A 66 4.32 4.71 19.39
C MET A 66 5.68 4.20 18.90
N GLY A 67 6.19 3.09 19.43
CA GLY A 67 7.42 2.46 18.93
C GLY A 67 7.31 1.96 17.48
N GLN A 68 6.10 1.58 17.04
CA GLN A 68 5.82 1.17 15.67
C GLN A 68 5.83 2.32 14.65
N MET A 69 5.65 3.57 15.11
CA MET A 69 5.66 4.74 14.22
C MET A 69 7.05 5.02 13.66
N ASP A 70 8.10 4.68 14.39
CA ASP A 70 9.51 4.92 14.02
C ASP A 70 10.20 3.68 13.41
N GLU A 71 9.45 2.62 13.12
CA GLU A 71 9.99 1.40 12.51
C GLU A 71 10.53 1.66 11.10
N THR A 72 11.75 1.22 10.85
CA THR A 72 12.28 1.10 9.49
C THR A 72 11.53 0.02 8.71
N PHE A 73 11.67 0.03 7.37
CA PHE A 73 11.14 -1.04 6.53
C PHE A 73 11.53 -2.44 7.02
N SER A 74 12.81 -2.67 7.32
CA SER A 74 13.29 -3.99 7.74
C SER A 74 12.63 -4.45 9.04
N GLN A 75 12.50 -3.55 10.03
CA GLN A 75 11.87 -3.87 11.31
C GLN A 75 10.37 -4.17 11.13
N ARG A 76 9.65 -3.31 10.40
CA ARG A 76 8.22 -3.48 10.12
C ARG A 76 7.97 -4.78 9.35
N LEU A 77 8.79 -5.10 8.35
CA LEU A 77 8.67 -6.33 7.58
C LEU A 77 8.83 -7.58 8.46
N LEU A 78 9.89 -7.62 9.28
CA LEU A 78 10.15 -8.77 10.16
C LEU A 78 9.04 -8.94 11.19
N ARG A 79 8.53 -7.84 11.78
CA ARG A 79 7.38 -7.88 12.67
C ARG A 79 6.14 -8.44 11.97
N LEU A 80 5.84 -8.00 10.75
CA LEU A 80 4.71 -8.52 9.98
C LEU A 80 4.86 -10.01 9.65
N ILE A 81 6.07 -10.49 9.36
CA ILE A 81 6.35 -11.91 9.15
C ILE A 81 6.01 -12.71 10.42
N ASP A 82 6.47 -12.24 11.59
CA ASP A 82 6.21 -12.87 12.89
C ASP A 82 4.71 -12.84 13.25
N GLU A 83 4.02 -11.71 13.03
CA GLU A 83 2.59 -11.55 13.28
C GLU A 83 1.72 -12.46 12.41
N ARG A 84 2.19 -12.79 11.19
CA ARG A 84 1.55 -13.73 10.28
C ARG A 84 1.92 -15.19 10.57
N GLY A 85 2.81 -15.43 11.55
CA GLY A 85 3.28 -16.77 11.90
C GLY A 85 4.06 -17.45 10.78
N MET A 86 4.66 -16.67 9.87
CA MET A 86 5.45 -17.18 8.75
C MET A 86 6.92 -17.28 9.15
N THR A 87 7.62 -18.29 8.63
CA THR A 87 9.08 -18.29 8.67
C THR A 87 9.62 -17.32 7.62
N ASP A 88 10.82 -16.78 7.85
CA ASP A 88 11.57 -16.01 6.85
C ASP A 88 11.59 -16.69 5.47
N SER A 89 11.80 -18.00 5.46
CA SER A 89 11.84 -18.80 4.23
C SER A 89 10.52 -18.82 3.49
N GLU A 90 9.40 -18.95 4.19
CA GLU A 90 8.10 -18.87 3.56
C GLU A 90 7.84 -17.47 3.02
N ALA A 91 8.19 -16.43 3.79
CA ALA A 91 7.98 -15.04 3.40
C ALA A 91 8.76 -14.68 2.12
N TYR A 92 10.08 -14.93 2.07
CA TYR A 92 10.86 -14.57 0.87
C TYR A 92 10.54 -15.46 -0.33
N ASN A 93 10.21 -16.75 -0.12
CA ASN A 93 9.82 -17.62 -1.23
C ASN A 93 8.47 -17.20 -1.82
N LYS A 94 7.49 -16.84 -0.98
CA LYS A 94 6.17 -16.39 -1.45
C LYS A 94 6.21 -15.01 -2.11
N ALA A 95 7.16 -14.17 -1.72
CA ALA A 95 7.42 -12.87 -2.35
C ALA A 95 8.27 -12.94 -3.63
N TYR A 96 8.72 -14.14 -4.04
CA TYR A 96 9.70 -14.30 -5.13
C TYR A 96 10.96 -13.45 -4.90
N VAL A 97 11.47 -13.44 -3.67
CA VAL A 97 12.69 -12.71 -3.29
C VAL A 97 13.79 -13.71 -2.98
N ASP A 98 14.94 -13.56 -3.64
CA ASP A 98 16.11 -14.41 -3.38
C ASP A 98 16.55 -14.35 -1.91
N ARG A 99 16.93 -15.50 -1.35
CA ARG A 99 17.36 -15.62 0.05
C ARG A 99 18.51 -14.67 0.40
N ARG A 100 19.44 -14.38 -0.53
CA ARG A 100 20.56 -13.45 -0.30
C ARG A 100 20.06 -12.02 -0.21
N HIS A 101 19.07 -11.64 -1.02
CA HIS A 101 18.43 -10.33 -0.94
C HIS A 101 17.71 -10.19 0.40
N PHE A 102 16.90 -11.17 0.79
CA PHE A 102 16.24 -11.16 2.09
C PHE A 102 17.24 -11.14 3.26
N SER A 103 18.37 -11.84 3.15
CA SER A 103 19.44 -11.76 4.16
C SER A 103 20.03 -10.36 4.32
N LYS A 104 20.00 -9.49 3.29
CA LYS A 104 20.44 -8.09 3.42
C LYS A 104 19.39 -7.30 4.20
N ILE A 105 18.11 -7.46 3.84
CA ILE A 105 16.98 -6.85 4.55
C ILE A 105 17.04 -7.18 6.05
N ARG A 106 17.24 -8.47 6.40
CA ARG A 106 17.28 -8.90 7.79
C ARG A 106 18.49 -8.38 8.58
N LYS A 107 19.64 -8.21 7.94
CA LYS A 107 20.89 -7.83 8.62
C LYS A 107 21.04 -6.32 8.79
N ASP A 108 20.49 -5.55 7.86
CA ASP A 108 20.61 -4.09 7.84
C ASP A 108 19.26 -3.46 8.20
N VAL A 109 19.23 -2.85 9.39
CA VAL A 109 18.04 -2.16 9.90
C VAL A 109 17.66 -0.97 9.02
N ASN A 110 18.63 -0.35 8.34
CA ASN A 110 18.43 0.81 7.47
C ASN A 110 18.43 0.42 5.99
N TYR A 111 18.23 -0.87 5.69
CA TYR A 111 18.18 -1.36 4.32
C TYR A 111 17.12 -0.62 3.51
N THR A 112 17.49 -0.14 2.33
CA THR A 112 16.58 0.58 1.43
C THR A 112 16.15 -0.36 0.30
N PRO A 113 14.95 -0.98 0.39
CA PRO A 113 14.47 -1.87 -0.66
C PRO A 113 14.08 -1.06 -1.91
N ASN A 114 13.99 -1.74 -3.05
CA ASN A 114 13.28 -1.16 -4.18
C ASN A 114 11.75 -1.35 -4.00
N LYS A 115 10.97 -0.53 -4.69
CA LYS A 115 9.50 -0.55 -4.58
C LYS A 115 8.88 -1.90 -4.97
N LYS A 116 9.44 -2.57 -5.99
CA LYS A 116 8.98 -3.90 -6.45
C LYS A 116 9.04 -4.92 -5.30
N THR A 117 10.14 -4.95 -4.55
CA THR A 117 10.32 -5.82 -3.39
C THR A 117 9.30 -5.53 -2.29
N VAL A 118 9.01 -4.25 -2.01
CA VAL A 118 8.02 -3.89 -0.99
C VAL A 118 6.61 -4.34 -1.40
N LEU A 119 6.22 -4.13 -2.66
CA LEU A 119 4.94 -4.60 -3.20
C LEU A 119 4.84 -6.13 -3.17
N ALA A 120 5.93 -6.83 -3.50
CA ALA A 120 5.97 -8.29 -3.47
C ALA A 120 5.74 -8.83 -2.05
N PHE A 121 6.36 -8.23 -1.02
CA PHE A 121 6.11 -8.59 0.37
C PHE A 121 4.69 -8.25 0.83
N ALA A 122 4.14 -7.12 0.38
CA ALA A 122 2.75 -6.77 0.70
C ALA A 122 1.75 -7.82 0.18
N ILE A 123 2.00 -8.36 -1.02
CA ILE A 123 1.21 -9.46 -1.60
C ILE A 123 1.47 -10.76 -0.83
N ALA A 124 2.73 -11.13 -0.61
CA ALA A 124 3.11 -12.39 0.03
C ALA A 124 2.55 -12.53 1.46
N LEU A 125 2.57 -11.43 2.21
CA LEU A 125 2.06 -11.37 3.58
C LEU A 125 0.54 -11.18 3.64
N GLU A 126 -0.14 -11.11 2.49
CA GLU A 126 -1.59 -10.93 2.38
C GLU A 126 -2.06 -9.71 3.17
N LEU A 127 -1.34 -8.59 3.00
CA LEU A 127 -1.63 -7.35 3.69
C LEU A 127 -2.92 -6.73 3.15
N SER A 128 -3.68 -6.13 4.06
CA SER A 128 -4.72 -5.19 3.67
C SER A 128 -4.12 -3.97 2.96
N ILE A 129 -4.96 -3.22 2.24
CA ILE A 129 -4.52 -2.02 1.52
C ILE A 129 -3.87 -0.98 2.45
N ASP A 130 -4.30 -0.89 3.71
CA ASP A 130 -3.76 0.08 4.66
C ASP A 130 -2.44 -0.40 5.28
N GLU A 131 -2.33 -1.69 5.64
CA GLU A 131 -1.05 -2.29 6.05
C GLU A 131 0.01 -2.19 4.93
N ALA A 132 -0.40 -2.38 3.67
CA ALA A 132 0.49 -2.25 2.52
C ALA A 132 0.97 -0.81 2.32
N LYS A 133 0.10 0.19 2.54
CA LYS A 133 0.51 1.61 2.52
C LYS A 133 1.50 1.89 3.64
N ASP A 134 1.26 1.39 4.84
CA ASP A 134 2.17 1.60 5.98
C ASP A 134 3.54 0.97 5.73
N LEU A 135 3.58 -0.25 5.16
CA LEU A 135 4.83 -0.89 4.75
C LEU A 135 5.55 -0.10 3.66
N LEU A 136 4.84 0.35 2.63
CA LEU A 136 5.40 1.21 1.58
C LEU A 136 5.97 2.52 2.15
N ASN A 137 5.22 3.19 3.02
CA ASN A 137 5.62 4.44 3.65
C ASN A 137 6.89 4.26 4.48
N SER A 138 7.04 3.14 5.20
CA SER A 138 8.26 2.81 5.96
C SER A 138 9.51 2.62 5.09
N ALA A 139 9.34 2.39 3.79
CA ALA A 139 10.39 2.30 2.79
C ALA A 139 10.53 3.58 1.93
N GLY A 140 9.76 4.63 2.22
CA GLY A 140 9.76 5.88 1.46
C GLY A 140 8.98 5.83 0.13
N PHE A 141 8.04 4.89 0.00
CA PHE A 141 7.19 4.76 -1.19
C PHE A 141 5.72 4.99 -0.86
N ALA A 142 4.94 5.33 -1.89
CA ALA A 142 3.48 5.37 -1.84
C ALA A 142 2.90 4.65 -3.07
N LEU A 143 1.64 4.20 -2.99
CA LEU A 143 0.90 3.72 -4.16
C LEU A 143 0.56 4.92 -5.05
N SER A 144 1.22 5.01 -6.19
CA SER A 144 1.06 6.10 -7.16
C SER A 144 -0.11 5.83 -8.11
N ARG A 145 -0.96 6.85 -8.30
CA ARG A 145 -2.01 6.84 -9.32
C ARG A 145 -1.50 7.03 -10.75
N SER A 146 -0.22 7.32 -10.93
CA SER A 146 0.42 7.38 -12.25
C SER A 146 1.17 6.11 -12.62
N SER A 147 1.14 5.07 -11.76
CA SER A 147 1.84 3.81 -11.98
C SER A 147 0.82 2.72 -12.22
N LYS A 148 0.80 2.15 -13.44
CA LYS A 148 -0.11 1.04 -13.76
C LYS A 148 0.16 -0.17 -12.85
N THR A 149 1.43 -0.47 -12.56
CA THR A 149 1.81 -1.50 -11.58
C THR A 149 1.15 -1.25 -10.22
N ASP A 150 1.23 -0.03 -9.69
CA ASP A 150 0.70 0.28 -8.36
C ASP A 150 -0.82 0.17 -8.31
N ILE A 151 -1.50 0.62 -9.38
CA ILE A 151 -2.96 0.55 -9.47
C ILE A 151 -3.43 -0.89 -9.60
N ILE A 152 -2.74 -1.70 -10.41
CA ILE A 152 -3.01 -3.13 -10.53
C ILE A 152 -2.83 -3.78 -9.15
N VAL A 153 -1.69 -3.60 -8.50
CA VAL A 153 -1.45 -4.16 -7.16
C VAL A 153 -2.49 -3.66 -6.14
N ALA A 154 -2.86 -2.37 -6.16
CA ALA A 154 -3.89 -1.83 -5.29
C ALA A 154 -5.26 -2.49 -5.51
N TYR A 155 -5.63 -2.78 -6.76
CA TYR A 155 -6.85 -3.53 -7.06
C TYR A 155 -6.82 -4.92 -6.42
N PHE A 156 -5.72 -5.66 -6.57
CA PHE A 156 -5.56 -7.00 -6.02
C PHE A 156 -5.62 -7.00 -4.48
N LEU A 157 -4.92 -6.07 -3.83
CA LEU A 157 -4.97 -5.88 -2.37
C LEU A 157 -6.39 -5.54 -1.88
N GLN A 158 -7.10 -4.64 -2.56
CA GLN A 158 -8.48 -4.25 -2.17
C GLN A 158 -9.47 -5.42 -2.30
N ASN A 159 -9.31 -6.26 -3.32
CA ASN A 159 -10.16 -7.43 -3.54
C ASN A 159 -9.69 -8.67 -2.75
N LYS A 160 -8.62 -8.55 -1.97
CA LYS A 160 -8.01 -9.66 -1.21
C LYS A 160 -7.62 -10.85 -2.09
N ILE A 161 -7.12 -10.55 -3.28
CA ILE A 161 -6.60 -11.54 -4.22
C ILE A 161 -5.07 -11.44 -4.14
N TYR A 162 -4.43 -12.45 -3.55
CA TYR A 162 -2.98 -12.45 -3.26
C TYR A 162 -2.23 -13.53 -4.03
N ASP A 163 -2.86 -14.13 -5.04
CA ASP A 163 -2.19 -15.10 -5.91
C ASP A 163 -1.19 -14.37 -6.82
N MET A 164 0.09 -14.58 -6.55
CA MET A 164 1.19 -13.97 -7.30
C MET A 164 1.15 -14.33 -8.79
N PHE A 165 0.67 -15.53 -9.13
CA PHE A 165 0.54 -15.95 -10.52
C PHE A 165 -0.54 -15.13 -11.24
N GLU A 166 -1.73 -15.00 -10.66
CA GLU A 166 -2.81 -14.19 -11.24
C GLU A 166 -2.41 -12.71 -11.37
N ILE A 167 -1.68 -12.18 -10.38
CA ILE A 167 -1.16 -10.81 -10.42
C ILE A 167 -0.16 -10.63 -11.56
N ASN A 168 0.78 -11.56 -11.71
CA ASN A 168 1.78 -11.53 -12.77
C ASN A 168 1.15 -11.66 -14.17
N GLU A 169 0.15 -12.54 -14.35
CA GLU A 169 -0.59 -12.64 -15.62
C GLU A 169 -1.20 -11.30 -16.03
N ILE A 170 -1.81 -10.59 -15.08
CA ILE A 170 -2.38 -9.27 -15.34
C ILE A 170 -1.28 -8.24 -15.61
N LEU A 171 -0.23 -8.19 -14.80
CA LEU A 171 0.88 -7.25 -15.03
C LEU A 171 1.48 -7.42 -16.43
N ASP A 172 1.75 -8.66 -16.84
CA ASP A 172 2.27 -8.99 -18.16
C ASP A 172 1.30 -8.58 -19.28
N ALA A 173 0.00 -8.83 -19.12
CA ALA A 173 -1.02 -8.42 -20.09
C ALA A 173 -1.13 -6.89 -20.28
N TYR A 174 -0.66 -6.09 -19.32
CA TYR A 174 -0.53 -4.63 -19.42
C TYR A 174 0.90 -4.15 -19.73
N GLY A 175 1.82 -5.07 -20.07
CA GLY A 175 3.22 -4.78 -20.36
C GLY A 175 3.98 -4.18 -19.18
N GLN A 176 3.54 -4.47 -17.94
CA GLN A 176 4.17 -3.99 -16.72
C GLN A 176 5.18 -5.03 -16.19
N PRO A 177 6.21 -4.62 -15.43
CA PRO A 177 7.15 -5.55 -14.82
C PRO A 177 6.44 -6.54 -13.87
N ILE A 178 6.69 -7.83 -14.06
CA ILE A 178 6.19 -8.92 -13.20
C ILE A 178 7.10 -9.14 -11.97
N PHE A 179 6.60 -9.79 -10.93
CA PHE A 179 7.39 -10.26 -9.79
C PHE A 179 8.13 -11.56 -10.14
N GLU A 180 9.43 -11.64 -9.85
CA GLU A 180 10.33 -12.76 -10.16
C GLU A 180 11.45 -12.85 -9.11
#